data_AF-H0I0P3-F1
#
_entry.id   AF-H0I0P3-F1
#
_cell.length_a   1.000
_cell.length_b   1.000
_cell.length_c   1.000
_cell.angle_alpha   90.00
_cell.angle_beta   90.00
_cell.angle_gamma   90.00
#
_symmetry.space_group_name_H-M   'P 1'
#
loop_
_entity.id
_entity.type
_entity.pdbx_description
1 polymer ?
#
loop_
_entity_poly.entity_id
_entity_poly.type
_entity_poly.pdbx_seq_one_letter_code
_entity_poly.pdbx_strand_id
1 'polypeptide(L)' 'MCGRFTRYLPWSEIVRLYRLTLDYEISKNTTLACNIAPTVEVPFVIAGEDGSHRLREGRWGLGLGSG' A
#
# COMPACT_ATOMS: atom_id res chain seq x y z
N MET A 1 18.76 9.28 -2.96
CA MET A 1 17.36 9.47 -2.53
C MET A 1 16.46 9.05 -3.69
N CYS A 2 15.85 7.88 -3.61
CA CYS A 2 14.86 7.42 -4.60
C CYS A 2 13.52 8.11 -4.32
N GLY A 3 13.25 9.24 -4.99
CA GLY A 3 12.07 10.07 -4.74
C GLY A 3 10.80 9.67 -5.49
N ARG A 4 10.83 8.61 -6.31
CA ARG A 4 9.67 8.07 -7.04
C ARG A 4 9.73 6.55 -7.13
N PHE A 5 8.57 5.89 -7.17
CA PHE A 5 8.49 4.45 -7.41
C PHE A 5 7.37 4.09 -8.40
N THR A 6 7.45 2.88 -8.94
CA THR A 6 6.44 2.28 -9.80
C THR A 6 5.75 1.15 -9.07
N ARG A 7 4.42 1.16 -9.05
CA ARG A 7 3.62 0.01 -8.63
C ARG A 7 3.27 -0.82 -9.85
N TYR A 8 4.05 -1.88 -10.07
CA TYR A 8 3.94 -2.73 -11.27
C TYR A 8 3.01 -3.93 -11.08
N LEU A 9 2.75 -4.35 -9.84
CA LEU A 9 1.83 -5.45 -9.56
C LEU A 9 0.37 -4.97 -9.57
N PRO A 10 -0.54 -5.69 -10.26
CA PRO A 10 -1.97 -5.53 -10.07
C PRO A 10 -2.36 -5.76 -8.61
N TRP A 11 -3.45 -5.13 -8.20
CA TRP A 11 -3.92 -5.22 -6.82
C TRP A 11 -4.28 -6.65 -6.39
N SER A 12 -4.86 -7.45 -7.29
CA SER A 12 -5.17 -8.87 -7.06
C SER A 12 -3.92 -9.70 -6.70
N GLU A 13 -2.77 -9.39 -7.28
CA GLU A 13 -1.51 -10.08 -6.96
C GLU A 13 -0.99 -9.68 -5.57
N ILE A 14 -1.17 -8.42 -5.16
CA ILE A 14 -0.86 -7.96 -3.80
C ILE A 14 -1.74 -8.69 -2.77
N VAL A 15 -3.05 -8.78 -3.03
CA VAL A 15 -4.01 -9.50 -2.16
C VAL A 15 -3.58 -10.96 -1.99
N ARG A 16 -3.18 -11.63 -3.08
CA ARG A 16 -2.72 -13.02 -3.05
C ARG A 16 -1.39 -13.19 -2.32
N LEU A 17 -0.41 -12.32 -2.59
CA LEU A 17 0.93 -12.39 -1.99
C LEU A 17 0.87 -12.25 -0.46
N TYR A 18 0.05 -11.33 0.02
CA TYR A 18 -0.06 -11.03 1.46
C TYR A 18 -1.26 -11.69 2.16
N ARG A 19 -2.10 -12.42 1.41
CA ARG A 19 -3.30 -13.11 1.91
C ARG A 19 -4.25 -12.14 2.64
N LEU A 20 -4.52 -11.00 2.03
CA LEU A 20 -5.48 -10.02 2.56
C LEU A 20 -6.90 -10.57 2.47
N THR A 21 -7.69 -10.41 3.53
CA THR A 21 -8.98 -11.10 3.67
C THR A 21 -10.17 -10.16 3.87
N LEU A 22 -9.95 -8.88 4.15
CA LEU A 22 -11.06 -7.97 4.40
C LEU A 22 -11.65 -7.46 3.08
N ASP A 23 -12.97 -7.29 3.02
CA ASP A 23 -13.67 -6.95 1.77
C ASP A 23 -13.17 -5.64 1.15
N TYR A 24 -12.83 -4.64 1.96
CA TYR A 24 -12.29 -3.37 1.47
C TYR A 24 -10.85 -3.51 0.93
N GLU A 25 -10.10 -4.50 1.42
CA GLU A 25 -8.78 -4.82 0.91
C GLU A 25 -8.90 -5.54 -0.42
N ILE A 26 -9.84 -6.46 -0.57
CA ILE A 26 -10.02 -7.26 -1.79
C ILE A 26 -10.60 -6.42 -2.94
N SER A 27 -11.61 -5.60 -2.64
CA SER A 27 -12.38 -4.83 -3.64
C SER A 27 -11.69 -3.58 -4.18
N LYS A 28 -10.46 -3.30 -3.75
CA LYS A 28 -9.72 -2.11 -4.15
C LYS A 28 -9.40 -2.11 -5.65
N ASN A 29 -10.02 -1.21 -6.41
CA ASN A 29 -9.70 -1.01 -7.82
C ASN A 29 -8.49 -0.08 -7.99
N THR A 30 -7.34 -0.54 -7.54
CA THR A 30 -6.12 0.25 -7.58
C THR A 30 -5.48 0.16 -8.97
N THR A 31 -5.51 1.25 -9.74
CA THR A 31 -4.86 1.34 -11.05
C THR A 31 -3.34 1.21 -10.94
N LEU A 32 -2.73 0.57 -11.94
CA LEU A 32 -1.28 0.58 -12.12
C LEU A 32 -0.80 2.04 -12.21
N ALA A 33 0.26 2.37 -11.48
CA ALA A 33 0.78 3.72 -11.43
C ALA A 33 2.30 3.69 -11.56
N CYS A 34 2.76 4.25 -12.67
CA CYS A 34 4.17 4.53 -12.92
C CYS A 34 4.43 5.94 -12.40
N ASN A 35 5.53 6.16 -11.67
CA ASN A 35 5.98 7.49 -11.22
C ASN A 35 5.23 8.09 -9.99
N ILE A 36 4.94 7.28 -8.97
CA ILE A 36 4.31 7.73 -7.72
C ILE A 36 5.28 8.63 -6.93
N ALA A 37 4.81 9.81 -6.51
CA ALA A 37 5.57 10.80 -5.74
C ALA A 37 5.37 10.66 -4.21
N PRO A 38 6.27 11.20 -3.37
CA PRO A 38 6.23 11.05 -1.90
C PRO A 38 4.98 11.66 -1.24
N THR A 39 4.38 12.65 -1.90
CA THR A 39 3.17 13.34 -1.43
C THR A 39 1.88 12.59 -1.71
N VAL A 40 1.92 11.54 -2.52
CA VAL A 40 0.77 10.72 -2.87
C VAL A 40 0.51 9.72 -1.75
N GLU A 41 -0.76 9.57 -1.35
CA GLU A 41 -1.15 8.50 -0.42
C GLU A 41 -1.07 7.14 -1.11
N VAL A 42 -0.43 6.20 -0.44
CA VAL A 42 -0.16 4.87 -0.97
C VAL A 42 -0.53 3.79 0.04
N PRO A 43 -0.90 2.59 -0.44
CA PRO A 43 -1.11 1.45 0.44
C PRO A 43 0.21 0.93 1.02
N PHE A 44 0.18 0.59 2.30
CA PHE A 44 1.20 -0.17 3.03
C PHE A 44 0.58 -1.46 3.53
N VAL A 45 1.20 -2.59 3.21
CA VAL A 45 0.90 -3.85 3.90
C VAL A 45 1.73 -3.89 5.18
N ILE A 46 1.07 -4.02 6.31
CA ILE A 46 1.68 -4.08 7.63
C ILE A 46 1.34 -5.40 8.30
N ALA A 47 2.16 -5.81 9.28
CA ALA A 47 1.81 -6.93 10.13
C ALA A 47 0.50 -6.63 10.88
N GLY A 48 -0.42 -7.59 10.82
CA GLY A 48 -1.61 -7.65 11.66
C GLY A 48 -1.33 -8.43 12.94
N GLU A 49 -2.39 -8.75 13.67
CA GLU A 49 -2.33 -9.61 14.83
C GLU A 49 -2.16 -11.07 14.38
N ASP A 50 -1.47 -11.89 15.18
CA ASP A 50 -1.34 -13.34 14.95
C ASP A 50 -0.69 -13.76 13.62
N GLY A 51 0.24 -12.95 13.10
CA GLY A 51 0.96 -13.25 11.86
C GLY A 51 0.16 -13.02 10.58
N SER A 52 -1.01 -12.39 10.71
CA SER A 52 -1.79 -11.88 9.58
C SER A 52 -1.15 -10.64 8.96
N HIS A 53 -1.65 -10.22 7.80
CA HIS A 53 -1.33 -8.93 7.20
C HIS A 53 -2.59 -8.08 7.12
N ARG A 54 -2.42 -6.76 7.23
CA ARG A 54 -3.50 -5.79 7.03
C ARG A 54 -3.04 -4.61 6.22
N LEU A 55 -4.00 -3.93 5.61
CA LEU A 55 -3.76 -2.73 4.83
C LEU A 55 -3.80 -1.47 5.69
N ARG A 56 -2.87 -0.55 5.44
CA ARG A 56 -2.91 0.84 5.93
C ARG A 56 -2.66 1.79 4.77
N GLU A 57 -3.29 2.95 4.77
CA GLU A 57 -2.97 4.03 3.83
C GLU A 57 -2.14 5.12 4.50
N GLY A 58 -1.30 5.80 3.73
CA GLY A 58 -0.58 6.97 4.22
C GLY A 58 0.41 7.52 3.21
N ARG A 59 1.13 8.58 3.59
CA ARG A 59 2.15 9.20 2.74
C ARG A 59 3.46 8.42 2.75
N TRP A 60 4.12 8.40 1.60
CA TRP A 60 5.44 7.80 1.45
C TRP A 60 6.53 8.81 1.81
N GLY A 61 6.88 8.84 3.09
CA GLY A 61 7.97 9.64 3.63
C GLY A 61 7.90 9.71 5.15
N LEU A 62 9.00 9.42 5.84
CA LEU A 62 9.11 9.60 7.29
C LEU A 62 9.40 11.08 7.59
N GLY A 63 8.42 11.94 7.32
CA GLY A 63 8.42 13.34 7.76
C GLY A 63 7.59 13.47 9.04
N LEU A 64 8.04 14.30 9.99
CA LEU A 64 7.31 14.65 11.21
C LEU A 64 5.85 14.98 10.88
N GLY A 65 4.95 14.07 11.21
CA GLY A 65 3.53 14.39 11.29
C GLY A 65 3.36 15.36 12.45
N SER A 66 3.22 16.64 12.16
CA SER A 66 2.51 17.55 13.05
C SER A 66 1.07 17.04 13.13
N GLY A 67 0.60 16.78 14.35
CA GLY A 67 -0.78 16.39 14.63
C GLY A 67 -1.79 17.48 14.32
#